data_AF-A0A1V5UGP3-F1
#
_entry.id   AF-A0A1V5UGP3-F1
#
_cell.length_a   1.000
_cell.length_b   1.000
_cell.length_c   1.000
_cell.angle_alpha   90.00
_cell.angle_beta   90.00
_cell.angle_gamma   90.00
#
_symmetry.space_group_name_H-M   'P 1'
#
loop_
_entity.id
_entity.type
_entity.pdbx_description
1 polymer ?
#
loop_
_entity_poly.entity_id
_entity_poly.type
_entity_poly.pdbx_seq_one_letter_code
_entity_poly.pdbx_strand_id
1 'polypeptide(L)'
;MAKRKNNGGELTLYIVYAVIALAGLTLAVLHMVGMNITNIENPLRIADEKFAEKMKMSFLVFGSLLVVCAGVLSAITLAINGNRAELEEEKRARRRQRMALEDFSELE
;
A
#
# COMPACT_ATOMS: atom_id res chain seq x y z
N MET A 1 2.99 -0.86 -24.99
CA MET A 1 3.11 -0.70 -23.52
C MET A 1 4.55 -0.98 -23.12
N ALA A 2 5.32 0.04 -22.74
CA ALA A 2 6.71 -0.13 -22.35
C ALA A 2 6.78 -0.86 -20.99
N LYS A 3 7.60 -1.91 -20.92
CA LYS A 3 7.84 -2.71 -19.71
C LYS A 3 8.47 -1.79 -18.66
N ARG A 4 7.68 -1.33 -17.66
CA ARG A 4 8.20 -0.58 -16.51
C ARG A 4 9.33 -1.39 -15.90
N LYS A 5 10.49 -0.77 -15.68
CA LYS A 5 11.61 -1.40 -14.98
C LYS A 5 11.13 -1.63 -13.55
N ASN A 6 10.66 -2.84 -13.25
CA ASN A 6 10.17 -3.19 -11.92
C ASN A 6 11.26 -2.90 -10.90
N ASN A 7 11.07 -1.84 -10.12
CA ASN A 7 11.92 -1.56 -9.00
C ASN A 7 11.50 -2.53 -7.88
N GLY A 8 12.23 -3.63 -7.72
CA GLY A 8 11.85 -4.70 -6.78
C GLY A 8 11.57 -4.19 -5.37
N GLY A 9 12.25 -3.10 -4.94
CA GLY A 9 11.98 -2.45 -3.65
C GLY A 9 10.59 -1.81 -3.54
N GLU A 10 10.04 -1.26 -4.62
CA GLU A 10 8.68 -0.70 -4.63
C GLU A 10 7.64 -1.81 -4.50
N LEU A 11 7.81 -2.92 -5.24
CA LEU A 11 6.93 -4.08 -5.12
C LEU A 11 6.95 -4.64 -3.69
N THR A 12 8.13 -4.76 -3.08
CA THR A 12 8.26 -5.20 -1.69
C THR A 12 7.53 -4.28 -0.73
N LEU A 13 7.63 -2.96 -0.89
CA LEU A 13 6.90 -2.01 -0.05
C LEU A 13 5.38 -2.17 -0.17
N TYR A 14 4.85 -2.30 -1.39
CA TYR A 14 3.41 -2.54 -1.57
C TYR A 14 2.96 -3.85 -0.94
N ILE A 15 3.77 -4.92 -1.02
CA ILE A 15 3.47 -6.19 -0.35
C ILE A 15 3.42 -6.00 1.17
N VAL A 16 4.38 -5.28 1.75
CA VAL A 16 4.39 -4.98 3.20
C VAL A 16 3.16 -4.19 3.60
N TYR A 17 2.80 -3.13 2.86
CA TYR A 17 1.59 -2.35 3.14
C TYR A 17 0.32 -3.19 3.03
N ALA A 18 0.23 -4.07 2.03
CA ALA A 18 -0.90 -4.99 1.88
C ALA A 18 -1.03 -5.96 3.06
N VAL A 19 0.09 -6.51 3.54
CA VAL A 19 0.09 -7.40 4.71
C VAL A 19 -0.34 -6.67 5.98
N ILE A 20 0.13 -5.43 6.19
CA ILE A 20 -0.28 -4.60 7.33
C ILE A 20 -1.78 -4.27 7.24
N ALA A 21 -2.28 -3.88 6.07
CA ALA A 21 -3.69 -3.61 5.85
C ALA A 21 -4.55 -4.86 6.11
N LEU A 22 -4.09 -6.03 5.66
CA LEU A 22 -4.78 -7.30 5.89
C LEU A 22 -4.83 -7.67 7.37
N ALA A 23 -3.74 -7.46 8.11
CA ALA A 23 -3.73 -7.64 9.56
C ALA A 23 -4.74 -6.70 10.25
N GLY A 24 -4.75 -5.42 9.87
CA GLY A 24 -5.71 -4.44 10.40
C GLY A 24 -7.16 -4.81 10.11
N LEU A 25 -7.45 -5.21 8.88
CA LEU A 25 -8.78 -5.67 8.47
C LEU A 25 -9.20 -6.93 9.24
N THR A 26 -8.28 -7.86 9.45
CA THR A 26 -8.54 -9.10 10.21
C THR A 26 -8.96 -8.77 11.64
N LEU A 27 -8.27 -7.84 12.31
CA LEU A 27 -8.66 -7.39 13.66
C LEU A 27 -10.05 -6.74 13.68
N ALA A 28 -10.37 -5.90 12.69
CA ALA A 28 -11.69 -5.28 12.59
C ALA A 28 -12.80 -6.32 12.40
N VAL A 29 -12.57 -7.35 11.57
CA VAL A 29 -13.51 -8.46 11.37
C VAL A 29 -13.65 -9.29 12.65
N LEU A 30 -12.55 -9.61 13.33
CA LEU A 30 -12.59 -10.36 14.59
C LEU A 30 -13.38 -9.62 15.67
N HIS A 31 -13.27 -8.29 15.75
CA HIS A 31 -14.10 -7.48 16.63
C HIS A 31 -15.59 -7.61 16.28
N MET A 32 -15.94 -7.43 15.01
CA MET A 32 -17.33 -7.49 14.55
C MET A 32 -17.94 -8.88 14.80
N VAL A 33 -17.21 -9.95 14.51
CA VAL A 33 -17.65 -11.33 14.77
C VAL A 33 -17.74 -11.59 16.28
N GLY A 34 -16.73 -11.16 17.05
CA GLY A 34 -16.69 -11.38 18.50
C GLY A 34 -17.84 -10.70 19.24
N MET A 35 -18.20 -9.47 18.83
CA MET A 35 -19.29 -8.69 19.43
C MET A 35 -20.68 -9.15 19.00
N ASN A 36 -20.80 -9.83 17.85
CA ASN A 36 -22.10 -10.27 17.31
C ASN A 36 -22.48 -11.70 17.74
N ILE A 37 -21.59 -12.39 18.46
CA ILE A 37 -21.87 -13.70 19.07
C ILE A 37 -22.49 -13.46 20.45
N THR A 38 -23.68 -14.04 20.67
CA THR A 38 -24.45 -13.90 21.91
C THR A 38 -23.79 -14.53 23.15
N ASN A 39 -22.83 -15.44 22.94
CA ASN A 39 -22.06 -16.01 24.04
C ASN A 39 -21.04 -15.01 24.58
N ILE A 40 -21.28 -14.55 25.81
CA ILE A 40 -20.46 -13.58 26.55
C ILE A 40 -19.05 -14.15 26.84
N GLU A 41 -18.92 -15.47 26.99
CA GLU A 41 -17.64 -16.15 27.24
C GLU A 41 -16.90 -16.53 25.94
N ASN A 42 -17.30 -15.95 24.80
CA ASN A 42 -16.62 -16.19 23.54
C ASN A 42 -15.13 -15.77 23.64
N PRO A 43 -14.19 -16.66 23.27
CA PRO A 43 -12.76 -16.36 23.22
C PRO A 43 -12.40 -15.07 22.47
N LEU A 44 -13.13 -14.73 21.41
CA LEU A 44 -12.88 -13.50 20.63
C LEU A 44 -13.16 -12.24 21.44
N ARG A 45 -14.27 -12.23 22.20
CA ARG A 45 -14.66 -11.09 23.02
C ARG A 45 -13.69 -10.92 24.19
N ILE A 46 -13.31 -12.02 24.84
CA ILE A 46 -12.30 -12.03 25.91
C ILE A 46 -10.94 -11.54 25.37
N ALA A 47 -10.55 -11.94 24.16
CA ALA A 47 -9.31 -11.47 23.54
C ALA A 47 -9.34 -9.97 23.25
N ASP A 48 -10.47 -9.44 22.75
CA ASP A 48 -10.65 -8.01 22.50
C ASP A 48 -10.65 -7.20 23.80
N GLU A 49 -11.33 -7.67 24.85
CA GLU A 49 -11.33 -7.03 26.17
C GLU A 49 -9.91 -6.98 26.77
N LYS A 50 -9.16 -8.09 26.72
CA LYS A 50 -7.75 -8.15 27.18
C LYS A 50 -6.83 -7.26 26.36
N PHE A 51 -7.07 -7.17 25.05
CA PHE A 51 -6.33 -6.26 24.20
C PHE A 51 -6.62 -4.81 24.54
N ALA A 52 -7.90 -4.47 24.72
CA ALA A 52 -8.35 -3.15 25.11
C ALA A 52 -7.80 -2.72 26.47
N GLU A 53 -7.69 -3.64 27.44
CA GLU A 53 -7.08 -3.36 28.74
C GLU A 53 -5.59 -2.97 28.59
N LYS A 54 -4.84 -3.69 27.75
CA LYS A 54 -3.40 -3.44 27.56
C LYS A 54 -3.09 -2.24 26.67
N MET A 55 -3.80 -2.13 25.55
CA MET A 55 -3.53 -1.15 24.50
C MET A 55 -4.39 0.11 24.63
N LYS A 56 -5.36 0.11 25.55
CA LYS A 56 -6.36 1.19 25.74
C LYS A 56 -7.20 1.48 24.48
N MET A 57 -7.35 0.47 23.62
CA MET A 57 -8.12 0.56 22.38
C MET A 57 -8.60 -0.83 21.95
N SER A 58 -9.79 -0.90 21.32
CA SER A 58 -10.32 -2.18 20.82
C SER A 58 -9.62 -2.63 19.53
N PHE A 59 -9.81 -3.90 19.17
CA PHE A 59 -9.41 -4.46 17.89
C PHE A 59 -9.97 -3.67 16.70
N LEU A 60 -11.19 -3.14 16.81
CA LEU A 60 -11.77 -2.30 15.76
C LEU A 60 -10.96 -1.03 15.54
N VAL A 61 -10.66 -0.30 16.63
CA VAL A 61 -9.96 0.98 16.55
C VAL A 61 -8.53 0.76 16.06
N PHE A 62 -7.81 -0.20 16.66
CA PHE A 62 -6.43 -0.49 16.25
C PHE A 62 -6.36 -1.05 14.84
N GLY A 63 -7.25 -1.98 14.48
CA GLY A 63 -7.33 -2.54 13.14
C GLY A 63 -7.61 -1.48 12.08
N SER A 64 -8.54 -0.56 12.37
CA SER A 64 -8.85 0.56 11.48
C SER A 64 -7.65 1.50 11.29
N LEU A 65 -6.91 1.80 12.37
CA LEU A 65 -5.69 2.61 12.29
C LEU A 65 -4.64 1.96 11.38
N LEU A 66 -4.43 0.65 11.49
CA LEU A 66 -3.48 -0.07 10.63
C LEU A 66 -3.87 0.01 9.15
N VAL A 67 -5.15 -0.17 8.84
CA VAL A 67 -5.67 -0.08 7.45
C VAL A 67 -5.47 1.33 6.90
N VAL A 68 -5.83 2.36 7.66
CA VAL A 68 -5.69 3.76 7.23
C VAL A 68 -4.21 4.11 7.04
N CYS A 69 -3.34 3.77 7.98
CA CYS A 69 -1.91 4.02 7.88
C CYS A 69 -1.29 3.32 6.66
N ALA A 70 -1.63 2.05 6.43
CA ALA A 70 -1.15 1.31 5.27
C ALA A 70 -1.64 1.94 3.95
N GLY A 71 -2.91 2.36 3.89
CA GLY A 71 -3.48 3.04 2.73
C GLY A 71 -2.78 4.37 2.42
N VAL A 72 -2.56 5.19 3.44
CA VAL A 72 -1.86 6.49 3.31
C VAL A 72 -0.41 6.27 2.86
N LEU A 73 0.32 5.36 3.48
CA LEU A 73 1.70 5.06 3.08
C LEU A 73 1.79 4.55 1.65
N SER A 74 0.87 3.65 1.26
CA SER A 74 0.77 3.16 -0.12
C SER A 74 0.53 4.29 -1.12
N ALA A 75 -0.39 5.22 -0.81
CA ALA A 75 -0.66 6.37 -1.66
C ALA A 75 0.54 7.32 -1.78
N ILE A 76 1.27 7.56 -0.68
CA ILE A 76 2.49 8.38 -0.68
C ILE A 76 3.57 7.72 -1.56
N THR A 77 3.81 6.42 -1.40
CA THR A 77 4.77 5.68 -2.22
C THR A 77 4.42 5.75 -3.69
N LEU A 78 3.12 5.60 -4.02
CA LEU A 78 2.63 5.71 -5.38
C LEU A 78 2.82 7.12 -5.96
N ALA A 79 2.52 8.18 -5.19
CA ALA A 79 2.69 9.56 -5.63
C ALA A 79 4.17 9.90 -5.92
N ILE A 80 5.09 9.46 -5.05
CA ILE A 80 6.52 9.69 -5.23
C ILE A 80 7.06 8.94 -6.46
N ASN A 81 6.66 7.70 -6.66
CA ASN A 81 7.14 6.88 -7.77
C ASN A 81 6.46 7.23 -9.10
N GLY A 82 5.19 7.64 -9.08
CA GLY A 82 4.47 8.13 -10.25
C GLY A 82 5.15 9.34 -10.88
N ASN A 83 5.50 10.34 -10.07
CA ASN A 83 6.21 11.53 -10.55
C ASN A 83 7.59 11.21 -11.13
N ARG A 84 8.30 10.22 -10.58
CA ARG A 84 9.60 9.77 -11.12
C ARG A 84 9.46 9.05 -12.45
N ALA A 85 8.41 8.25 -12.62
CA ALA A 85 8.15 7.54 -13.87
C ALA A 85 7.86 8.51 -15.03
N GLU A 86 7.06 9.55 -14.80
CA GLU A 86 6.76 10.57 -15.82
C GLU A 86 8.01 11.36 -16.25
N LEU A 87 8.84 11.79 -15.30
CA LEU A 87 10.10 12.49 -15.56
C LEU A 87 11.11 11.65 -16.35
N GLU A 88 11.18 10.34 -16.10
CA GLU A 88 12.03 9.45 -16.87
C GLU A 88 11.51 9.20 -18.29
N GLU A 89 10.19 9.10 -18.47
CA GLU A 89 9.57 8.98 -19.79
C GLU A 89 9.81 10.24 -20.62
N GLU A 90 9.67 11.43 -20.04
CA GLU A 90 9.91 12.68 -20.74
C GLU A 90 11.38 12.84 -21.17
N LYS A 91 12.33 12.49 -20.28
CA LYS A 91 13.76 12.49 -20.62
C LYS A 91 14.09 11.48 -21.72
N ARG A 92 13.45 10.30 -21.72
CA ARG A 92 13.65 9.30 -22.77
C ARG A 92 13.02 9.73 -24.10
N ALA A 93 11.86 10.36 -24.08
CA ALA A 93 11.23 10.91 -25.27
C ALA A 93 12.12 11.98 -25.92
N ARG A 94 12.67 12.91 -25.13
CA ARG A 94 13.62 13.93 -25.62
C ARG A 94 14.90 13.33 -26.20
N ARG A 95 15.43 12.25 -25.61
CA ARG A 95 16.60 11.53 -26.16
C ARG A 95 16.29 10.83 -27.49
N ARG A 96 15.10 10.24 -27.63
CA ARG A 96 14.65 9.63 -28.89
C ARG A 96 14.46 10.66 -29.99
N GLN A 97 13.92 11.84 -29.66
CA GLN A 97 13.79 12.94 -30.61
C GLN A 97 15.14 13.45 -31.11
N ARG A 98 16.15 13.53 -30.23
CA ARG A 98 17.52 13.92 -30.63
C ARG A 98 18.17 12.90 -31.56
N MET A 99 18.08 11.60 -31.24
CA MET A 99 18.63 10.56 -32.13
C MET A 99 17.89 10.50 -33.48
N ALA A 100 16.57 10.72 -33.50
CA ALA A 100 15.82 10.78 -34.75
C ALA A 100 16.20 12.00 -35.62
N LEU A 101 16.55 13.14 -35.01
CA LEU A 101 17.03 14.32 -35.74
C LEU A 101 18.43 14.11 -36.33
N GLU A 102 19.31 13.38 -35.63
CA GLU A 102 20.65 13.02 -36.13
C GLU A 102 20.55 12.06 -37.34
N ASP A 103 19.71 11.01 -37.27
CA ASP A 103 19.47 10.07 -38.39
C ASP A 103 18.92 10.76 -39.65
N PHE A 104 18.09 11.80 -39.50
CA PHE A 104 17.59 12.57 -40.65
C PHE A 104 18.65 13.50 -41.25
N SER A 105 19.62 13.96 -40.46
CA SER A 105 20.70 14.85 -40.94
C SER A 105 21.81 14.11 -41.70
N GLU A 106 21.95 12.80 -41.50
CA GLU A 106 22.92 11.96 -42.23
C GLU A 106 22.38 11.45 -43.59
N LEU A 107 21.11 11.69 -43.90
CA LEU A 107 20.45 11.28 -45.14
C LEU A 107 20.34 12.41 -46.20
N GLU A 108 20.76 13.63 -45.88
CA GLU A 108 20.86 14.80 -46.78
C GLU A 108 22.31 14.98 -47.29
#